data_AF-A0AAV1KLF0-F1
#
_entry.id   AF-A0AAV1KLF0-F1
#
_cell.length_a   1.000
_cell.length_b   1.000
_cell.length_c   1.000
_cell.angle_alpha   90.00
_cell.angle_beta   90.00
_cell.angle_gamma   90.00
#
_symmetry.space_group_name_H-M   'P 1'
#
loop_
_entity.id
_entity.type
_entity.pdbx_description
1 polymer ?
#
loop_
_entity_poly.entity_id
_entity_poly.type
_entity_poly.pdbx_seq_one_letter_code
_entity_poly.pdbx_strand_id
1 'polypeptide(L)'
;MATNAEVTGPVSQEDIEAAEKLKNEANELFKKQHYDDAIELYSKAIEKNPNNAVYYANRSIANLRLENFGYALGDASKAIDLDKSYTKAYYRRAAAHMSLGKYKLALKDFEYVTKARPNDQDAKMKYNECNKIVKKIAFEKAISVDKKEVNIADSINLDAMTIEDEYEGPALEDGKVTLKFVTELMEYYKQEKQLHKKYAYKILIDVKAYLQKQPTLVDIKVPDDQKFTVCGDIHGQFYDLMNIFKLNGLPSKSNPYLFNGDFVDRGSFSVECIFTLFSFKLLYPDHFFMSRGNHETLDMNRMYGFRGEVTFKYTAQMADLFTEVYNWLPLAHCINNRVLVMHGGLFSSDDVTLEDIQKVDRNKQPPEDGIMCELLWSDPQPMLGRARSKRGVGCQFGPDVTENFLQKNGLDYIIRSHEVKNDGYEVAHDGKCITVFSAPNYCDTMGNLGAFITMYGKDLEPKFTTYEAVPHPNVRPMTYAHSFFSSLCQ
;
A
#
# COMPACT_ATOMS: atom_id res chain seq x y z
N MET A 1 16.05 6.17 -36.99
CA MET A 1 15.86 7.61 -36.72
C MET A 1 14.54 8.02 -37.35
N ALA A 2 13.47 8.07 -36.57
CA ALA A 2 12.23 8.74 -36.92
C ALA A 2 12.02 9.78 -35.82
N THR A 3 12.29 11.03 -36.14
CA THR A 3 12.08 12.17 -35.26
C THR A 3 10.59 12.43 -35.14
N ASN A 4 10.00 12.16 -33.97
CA ASN A 4 8.71 12.72 -33.59
C ASN A 4 8.90 14.24 -33.41
N ALA A 5 8.70 14.99 -34.49
CA ALA A 5 8.47 16.42 -34.39
C ALA A 5 7.09 16.62 -33.76
N GLU A 6 7.03 17.12 -32.52
CA GLU A 6 5.79 17.66 -31.95
C GLU A 6 5.31 18.79 -32.87
N VAL A 7 4.18 18.57 -33.54
CA VAL A 7 3.53 19.57 -34.39
C VAL A 7 2.95 20.65 -33.48
N THR A 8 3.73 21.68 -33.20
CA THR A 8 3.32 22.88 -32.44
C THR A 8 2.69 23.92 -33.38
N GLY A 9 1.61 23.54 -34.06
CA GLY A 9 0.75 24.51 -34.74
C GLY A 9 -0.02 25.37 -33.74
N PRO A 10 -0.42 26.61 -34.09
CA PRO A 10 -1.31 27.41 -33.26
C PRO A 10 -2.66 26.69 -33.09
N VAL A 11 -3.10 26.51 -31.84
CA VAL A 11 -4.38 25.89 -31.49
C VAL A 11 -5.52 26.80 -31.95
N SER A 12 -6.58 26.23 -32.55
CA SER A 12 -7.71 27.01 -33.05
C SER A 12 -8.48 27.68 -31.90
N GLN A 13 -9.13 28.83 -32.17
CA GLN A 13 -9.96 29.51 -31.17
C GLN A 13 -11.12 28.60 -30.70
N GLU A 14 -11.67 27.79 -31.59
CA GLU A 14 -12.71 26.80 -31.29
C GLU A 14 -12.19 25.72 -30.33
N ASP A 15 -10.99 25.19 -30.56
CA ASP A 15 -10.39 24.19 -29.66
C ASP A 15 -10.03 24.79 -28.29
N ILE A 16 -9.63 26.08 -28.25
CA ILE A 16 -9.41 26.79 -26.98
C ILE A 16 -10.71 26.89 -26.19
N GLU A 17 -11.81 27.31 -26.81
CA GLU A 17 -13.11 27.43 -26.16
C GLU A 17 -13.66 26.07 -25.72
N ALA A 18 -13.50 25.04 -26.55
CA ALA A 18 -13.87 23.67 -26.21
C ALA A 18 -13.05 23.13 -25.02
N ALA A 19 -11.74 23.36 -25.01
CA ALA A 19 -10.87 22.96 -23.90
C ALA A 19 -11.26 23.67 -22.59
N GLU A 20 -11.57 24.96 -22.63
CA GLU A 20 -12.02 25.72 -21.46
C GLU A 20 -13.34 25.19 -20.90
N LYS A 21 -14.30 24.82 -21.77
CA LYS A 21 -15.55 24.18 -21.36
C LYS A 21 -15.31 22.85 -20.65
N LEU A 22 -14.51 21.96 -21.27
CA LEU A 22 -14.15 20.66 -20.68
C LEU A 22 -13.45 20.82 -19.33
N LYS A 23 -12.51 21.77 -19.21
CA LYS A 23 -11.83 22.08 -17.94
C LYS A 23 -12.81 22.59 -16.88
N ASN A 24 -13.81 23.40 -17.24
CA ASN A 24 -14.81 23.86 -16.29
C ASN A 24 -15.71 22.72 -15.79
N GLU A 25 -16.14 21.83 -16.68
CA GLU A 25 -16.89 20.62 -16.31
C GLU A 25 -16.06 19.69 -15.41
N ALA A 26 -14.77 19.49 -15.74
CA ALA A 26 -13.84 18.75 -14.92
C ALA A 26 -13.65 19.36 -13.52
N ASN A 27 -13.62 20.68 -13.39
CA ASN A 27 -13.56 21.36 -12.09
C ASN A 27 -14.82 21.08 -11.24
N GLU A 28 -16.00 21.01 -11.85
CA GLU A 28 -17.24 20.69 -11.12
C GLU A 28 -17.27 19.23 -10.66
N LEU A 29 -16.80 18.29 -11.48
CA LEU A 29 -16.64 16.89 -11.08
C LEU A 29 -15.61 16.74 -9.96
N PHE A 30 -14.48 17.45 -10.06
CA PHE A 30 -13.47 17.47 -9.01
C PHE A 30 -14.03 17.97 -7.67
N LYS A 31 -14.85 19.05 -7.68
CA LYS A 31 -15.52 19.56 -6.47
C LYS A 31 -16.50 18.56 -5.86
N LYS A 32 -17.14 17.74 -6.71
CA LYS A 32 -18.00 16.63 -6.29
C LYS A 32 -17.22 15.38 -5.90
N GLN A 33 -15.88 15.42 -5.93
CA GLN A 33 -14.98 14.31 -5.64
C GLN A 33 -15.03 13.15 -6.65
N HIS A 34 -15.57 13.40 -7.85
CA HIS A 34 -15.53 12.47 -8.97
C HIS A 34 -14.20 12.64 -9.71
N TYR A 35 -13.11 12.17 -9.10
CA TYR A 35 -11.76 12.47 -9.58
C TYR A 35 -11.40 11.75 -10.88
N ASP A 36 -11.84 10.50 -11.08
CA ASP A 36 -11.60 9.75 -12.33
C ASP A 36 -12.25 10.44 -13.53
N ASP A 37 -13.54 10.78 -13.42
CA ASP A 37 -14.27 11.50 -14.47
C ASP A 37 -13.62 12.88 -14.74
N ALA A 38 -13.16 13.57 -13.69
CA ALA A 38 -12.45 14.83 -13.83
C ALA A 38 -11.12 14.67 -14.60
N ILE A 39 -10.36 13.60 -14.33
CA ILE A 39 -9.12 13.29 -15.06
C ILE A 39 -9.40 13.04 -16.53
N GLU A 40 -10.47 12.31 -16.86
CA GLU A 40 -10.88 12.07 -18.24
C GLU A 40 -11.18 13.40 -18.96
N LEU A 41 -11.98 14.27 -18.35
CA LEU A 41 -12.31 15.58 -18.94
C LEU A 41 -11.11 16.52 -19.04
N TYR A 42 -10.20 16.55 -18.05
CA TYR A 42 -8.95 17.29 -18.18
C TYR A 42 -8.07 16.73 -19.30
N SER A 43 -8.08 15.42 -19.52
CA SER A 43 -7.32 14.79 -20.60
C SER A 43 -7.87 15.20 -21.97
N LYS A 44 -9.20 15.21 -22.14
CA LYS A 44 -9.86 15.74 -23.35
C LYS A 44 -9.56 17.23 -23.55
N ALA A 45 -9.51 18.03 -22.47
CA ALA A 45 -9.12 19.45 -22.56
C ALA A 45 -7.66 19.62 -23.03
N ILE A 46 -6.75 18.77 -22.56
CA ILE A 46 -5.33 18.76 -22.96
C ILE A 46 -5.17 18.32 -24.42
N GLU A 47 -5.93 17.32 -24.88
CA GLU A 47 -5.94 16.91 -26.29
C GLU A 47 -6.35 18.05 -27.22
N LYS A 48 -7.29 18.90 -26.78
CA LYS A 48 -7.76 20.08 -27.52
C LYS A 48 -6.78 21.24 -27.49
N ASN A 49 -6.20 21.52 -26.31
CA ASN A 49 -5.21 22.59 -26.16
C ASN A 49 -4.08 22.13 -25.23
N PRO A 50 -2.99 21.56 -25.78
CA PRO A 50 -1.91 20.97 -25.01
C PRO A 50 -0.93 21.99 -24.42
N ASN A 51 -1.12 23.29 -24.70
CA ASN A 51 -0.17 24.35 -24.34
C ASN A 51 -0.60 25.16 -23.12
N ASN A 52 -1.65 24.75 -22.40
CA ASN A 52 -2.14 25.45 -21.21
C ASN A 52 -1.69 24.76 -19.92
N ALA A 53 -0.83 25.42 -19.14
CA ALA A 53 -0.29 24.91 -17.88
C ALA A 53 -1.37 24.60 -16.82
N VAL A 54 -2.52 25.28 -16.87
CA VAL A 54 -3.62 25.09 -15.89
C VAL A 54 -4.21 23.70 -16.00
N TYR A 55 -4.37 23.15 -17.21
CA TYR A 55 -5.01 21.85 -17.40
C TYR A 55 -4.19 20.73 -16.78
N TYR A 56 -2.88 20.74 -17.03
CA TYR A 56 -1.97 19.78 -16.42
C TYR A 56 -1.91 19.94 -14.90
N ALA A 57 -1.83 21.16 -14.35
CA ALA A 57 -1.82 21.31 -12.89
C ALA A 57 -3.14 20.88 -12.22
N ASN A 58 -4.27 21.05 -12.90
CA ASN A 58 -5.57 20.59 -12.42
C ASN A 58 -5.70 19.06 -12.50
N ARG A 59 -5.23 18.45 -13.60
CA ARG A 59 -5.16 16.99 -13.71
C ARG A 59 -4.16 16.39 -12.71
N SER A 60 -3.06 17.08 -12.43
CA SER A 60 -2.08 16.70 -11.42
C SER A 60 -2.69 16.61 -10.02
N ILE A 61 -3.51 17.59 -9.61
CA ILE A 61 -4.19 17.50 -8.32
C ILE A 61 -5.24 16.40 -8.29
N ALA A 62 -5.97 16.15 -9.38
CA ALA A 62 -6.88 15.01 -9.45
C ALA A 62 -6.12 13.66 -9.32
N ASN A 63 -4.98 13.53 -10.00
CA ASN A 63 -4.08 12.39 -9.84
C ASN A 63 -3.52 12.25 -8.41
N LEU A 64 -3.23 13.35 -7.70
CA LEU A 64 -2.85 13.29 -6.28
C LEU A 64 -3.98 12.74 -5.40
N ARG A 65 -5.23 13.05 -5.71
CA ARG A 65 -6.41 12.56 -4.97
C ARG A 65 -6.63 11.06 -5.12
N LEU A 66 -6.27 10.53 -6.28
CA LEU A 66 -6.29 9.10 -6.59
C LEU A 66 -4.94 8.41 -6.39
N GLU A 67 -3.96 9.12 -5.84
CA GLU A 67 -2.64 8.57 -5.50
C GLU A 67 -1.84 8.07 -6.70
N ASN A 68 -2.18 8.55 -7.89
CA ASN A 68 -1.40 8.43 -9.11
C ASN A 68 -0.23 9.41 -9.05
N PHE A 69 0.65 9.28 -8.05
CA PHE A 69 1.71 10.25 -7.75
C PHE A 69 2.70 10.43 -8.90
N GLY A 70 2.96 9.38 -9.68
CA GLY A 70 3.79 9.44 -10.88
C GLY A 70 3.16 10.29 -11.98
N TYR A 71 1.87 10.10 -12.26
CA TYR A 71 1.14 10.94 -13.21
C TYR A 71 1.01 12.37 -12.72
N ALA A 72 0.71 12.57 -11.43
CA ALA A 72 0.69 13.89 -10.81
C ALA A 72 2.03 14.62 -10.96
N LEU A 73 3.15 13.92 -10.74
CA LEU A 73 4.50 14.46 -10.90
C LEU A 73 4.79 14.86 -12.35
N GLY A 74 4.40 14.01 -13.31
CA GLY A 74 4.55 14.26 -14.74
C GLY A 74 3.77 15.49 -15.20
N ASP A 75 2.48 15.55 -14.85
CA ASP A 75 1.59 16.67 -15.16
C ASP A 75 2.08 17.97 -14.52
N ALA A 76 2.48 17.94 -13.24
CA ALA A 76 3.00 19.13 -12.58
C ALA A 76 4.31 19.63 -13.21
N SER A 77 5.16 18.71 -13.67
CA SER A 77 6.40 19.07 -14.39
C SER A 77 6.09 19.69 -15.75
N LYS A 78 5.18 19.10 -16.53
CA LYS A 78 4.74 19.66 -17.82
C LYS A 78 4.10 21.04 -17.65
N ALA A 79 3.31 21.26 -16.60
CA ALA A 79 2.76 22.57 -16.27
C ALA A 79 3.84 23.63 -16.01
N ILE A 80 4.93 23.26 -15.31
CA ILE A 80 6.08 24.14 -15.06
C ILE A 80 6.87 24.41 -16.34
N ASP A 81 7.01 23.41 -17.21
CA ASP A 81 7.69 23.58 -18.49
C ASP A 81 6.94 24.55 -19.42
N LEU A 82 5.60 24.53 -19.39
CA LEU A 82 4.72 25.45 -20.12
C LEU A 82 4.71 26.86 -19.49
N ASP A 83 4.64 26.97 -18.16
CA ASP A 83 4.68 28.24 -17.45
C ASP A 83 5.50 28.14 -16.15
N LYS A 84 6.76 28.59 -16.22
CA LYS A 84 7.70 28.61 -15.10
C LYS A 84 7.30 29.54 -13.95
N SER A 85 6.35 30.45 -14.18
CA SER A 85 5.82 31.35 -13.14
C SER A 85 4.63 30.76 -12.39
N TYR A 86 4.07 29.64 -12.88
CA TYR A 86 2.84 29.08 -12.35
C TYR A 86 3.07 28.36 -11.01
N THR A 87 3.00 29.12 -9.92
CA THR A 87 3.31 28.66 -8.56
C THR A 87 2.51 27.43 -8.12
N LYS A 88 1.26 27.28 -8.58
CA LYS A 88 0.41 26.13 -8.24
C LYS A 88 1.04 24.81 -8.73
N ALA A 89 1.70 24.80 -9.87
CA ALA A 89 2.32 23.59 -10.42
C ALA A 89 3.50 23.12 -9.54
N TYR A 90 4.33 24.04 -9.03
CA TYR A 90 5.37 23.70 -8.04
C TYR A 90 4.79 23.11 -6.77
N TYR A 91 3.67 23.64 -6.29
CA TYR A 91 2.98 23.08 -5.13
C TYR A 91 2.49 21.65 -5.39
N ARG A 92 1.90 21.38 -6.57
CA ARG A 92 1.46 20.02 -6.94
C ARG A 92 2.65 19.06 -7.08
N ARG A 93 3.75 19.51 -7.68
CA ARG A 93 4.96 18.70 -7.81
C ARG A 93 5.61 18.40 -6.45
N ALA A 94 5.65 19.38 -5.55
CA ALA A 94 6.10 19.20 -4.18
C ALA A 94 5.26 18.16 -3.44
N ALA A 95 3.93 18.25 -3.56
CA ALA A 95 3.01 17.27 -2.99
C ALA A 95 3.25 15.84 -3.55
N ALA A 96 3.43 15.70 -4.87
CA ALA A 96 3.75 14.41 -5.47
C ALA A 96 5.10 13.86 -4.98
N HIS A 97 6.13 14.71 -4.91
CA HIS A 97 7.43 14.32 -4.34
C HIS A 97 7.34 13.91 -2.87
N MET A 98 6.52 14.60 -2.07
CA MET A 98 6.26 14.25 -0.68
C MET A 98 5.65 12.85 -0.58
N SER A 99 4.60 12.56 -1.34
CA SER A 99 3.94 11.24 -1.35
C SER A 99 4.86 10.12 -1.84
N LEU A 100 5.83 10.43 -2.69
CA LEU A 100 6.87 9.52 -3.18
C LEU A 100 8.08 9.37 -2.24
N GLY A 101 8.08 10.00 -1.06
CA GLY A 101 9.25 10.00 -0.16
C GLY A 101 10.45 10.81 -0.66
N LYS A 102 10.31 11.55 -1.77
CA LYS A 102 11.35 12.37 -2.40
C LYS A 102 11.48 13.74 -1.72
N TYR A 103 11.65 13.74 -0.40
CA TYR A 103 11.55 14.93 0.45
C TYR A 103 12.53 16.07 0.07
N LYS A 104 13.74 15.75 -0.41
CA LYS A 104 14.70 16.77 -0.87
C LYS A 104 14.21 17.51 -2.12
N LEU A 105 13.58 16.79 -3.05
CA LEU A 105 13.01 17.40 -4.25
C LEU A 105 11.76 18.22 -3.90
N ALA A 106 10.90 17.70 -3.02
CA ALA A 106 9.77 18.44 -2.49
C ALA A 106 10.18 19.75 -1.80
N LEU A 107 11.24 19.71 -0.97
CA LEU A 107 11.73 20.88 -0.25
C LEU A 107 12.15 22.00 -1.21
N LYS A 108 12.81 21.65 -2.32
CA LYS A 108 13.22 22.62 -3.36
C LYS A 108 12.01 23.30 -4.00
N ASP A 109 10.95 22.56 -4.28
CA ASP A 109 9.72 23.12 -4.84
C ASP A 109 8.96 23.98 -3.80
N PHE A 110 8.88 23.57 -2.54
CA PHE A 110 8.32 24.41 -1.48
C PHE A 110 9.13 25.68 -1.22
N GLU A 111 10.46 25.62 -1.34
CA GLU A 111 11.32 26.79 -1.26
C GLU A 111 10.98 27.80 -2.37
N TYR A 112 10.74 27.33 -3.59
CA TYR A 112 10.28 28.18 -4.68
C TYR A 112 8.91 28.81 -4.36
N VAL A 113 7.94 28.02 -3.90
CA VAL A 113 6.59 28.51 -3.57
C VAL A 113 6.65 29.57 -2.48
N THR A 114 7.40 29.35 -1.42
CA THR A 114 7.53 30.31 -0.30
C THR A 114 8.24 31.61 -0.71
N LYS A 115 9.18 31.55 -1.65
CA LYS A 115 9.80 32.76 -2.25
C LYS A 115 8.82 33.51 -3.16
N ALA A 116 8.05 32.80 -3.97
CA ALA A 116 7.06 33.40 -4.86
C ALA A 116 5.83 33.97 -4.11
N ARG A 117 5.49 33.38 -2.95
CA ARG A 117 4.34 33.77 -2.11
C ARG A 117 4.77 33.93 -0.64
N PRO A 118 5.49 35.02 -0.30
CA PRO A 118 6.07 35.19 1.02
C PRO A 118 5.04 35.40 2.15
N ASN A 119 3.78 35.67 1.83
CA ASN A 119 2.70 35.85 2.81
C ASN A 119 1.78 34.64 2.92
N ASP A 120 2.01 33.59 2.12
CA ASP A 120 1.21 32.36 2.16
C ASP A 120 1.63 31.52 3.38
N GLN A 121 0.78 31.52 4.41
CA GLN A 121 1.03 30.82 5.66
C GLN A 121 1.05 29.30 5.47
N ASP A 122 0.21 28.78 4.58
CA ASP A 122 0.18 27.35 4.27
C ASP A 122 1.51 26.95 3.62
N ALA A 123 1.96 27.67 2.60
CA ALA A 123 3.25 27.40 1.95
C ALA A 123 4.44 27.39 2.94
N LYS A 124 4.47 28.33 3.88
CA LYS A 124 5.51 28.36 4.94
C LYS A 124 5.43 27.17 5.87
N MET A 125 4.22 26.80 6.31
CA MET A 125 4.00 25.60 7.12
C MET A 125 4.52 24.37 6.36
N LYS A 126 4.15 24.23 5.08
CA LYS A 126 4.55 23.11 4.22
C LYS A 126 6.06 22.99 4.04
N TYR A 127 6.74 24.11 3.79
CA TYR A 127 8.20 24.15 3.73
C TYR A 127 8.84 23.73 5.05
N ASN A 128 8.37 24.27 6.19
CA ASN A 128 8.94 23.98 7.50
C ASN A 128 8.79 22.50 7.88
N GLU A 129 7.63 21.90 7.62
CA GLU A 129 7.40 20.47 7.87
C GLU A 129 8.29 19.60 6.97
N CYS A 130 8.35 19.89 5.66
CA CYS A 130 9.24 19.18 4.75
C CYS A 130 10.71 19.28 5.19
N ASN A 131 11.15 20.46 5.62
CA ASN A 131 12.51 20.69 6.13
C ASN A 131 12.81 19.89 7.41
N LYS A 132 11.85 19.80 8.33
CA LYS A 132 11.97 18.97 9.54
C LYS A 132 12.19 17.50 9.17
N ILE A 133 11.42 16.99 8.21
CA ILE A 133 11.55 15.60 7.72
C ILE A 133 12.93 15.39 7.09
N VAL A 134 13.36 16.27 6.18
CA VAL A 134 14.68 16.18 5.53
C VAL A 134 15.82 16.20 6.57
N LYS A 135 15.75 17.07 7.57
CA LYS A 135 16.74 17.14 8.66
C LYS A 135 16.74 15.88 9.51
N LYS A 136 15.56 15.35 9.85
CA LYS A 136 15.42 14.12 10.62
C LYS A 136 16.04 12.92 9.88
N ILE A 137 15.74 12.77 8.59
CA ILE A 137 16.31 11.70 7.74
C ILE A 137 17.82 11.86 7.62
N ALA A 138 18.33 13.07 7.43
CA ALA A 138 19.77 13.32 7.38
C ALA A 138 20.47 12.97 8.70
N PHE A 139 19.83 13.28 9.83
CA PHE A 139 20.32 12.93 11.17
C PHE A 139 20.31 11.42 11.42
N GLU A 140 19.20 10.74 11.12
CA GLU A 140 19.08 9.28 11.19
C GLU A 140 20.14 8.59 10.33
N LYS A 141 20.33 9.06 9.08
CA LYS A 141 21.35 8.55 8.18
C LYS A 141 22.76 8.74 8.75
N ALA A 142 23.06 9.90 9.33
CA ALA A 142 24.36 10.15 9.95
C ALA A 142 24.63 9.19 11.13
N ILE A 143 23.62 8.89 11.95
CA ILE A 143 23.76 7.93 13.07
C ILE A 143 23.89 6.48 12.56
N SER A 144 23.26 6.14 11.44
CA SER A 144 23.29 4.78 10.89
C SER A 144 24.68 4.33 10.41
N VAL A 145 25.58 5.28 10.08
CA VAL A 145 26.95 4.96 9.63
C VAL A 145 27.84 4.49 10.79
N ASP A 146 27.49 4.84 12.03
CA ASP A 146 28.32 4.59 13.23
C ASP A 146 27.82 3.42 14.10
N LYS A 147 26.69 2.78 13.78
CA LYS A 147 26.15 1.64 14.54
C LYS A 147 26.37 0.32 13.80
N LYS A 148 27.01 -0.65 14.46
CA LYS A 148 26.70 -2.07 14.21
C LYS A 148 25.17 -2.20 14.28
N GLU A 149 24.53 -2.82 13.28
CA GLU A 149 23.10 -3.10 13.32
C GLU A 149 22.77 -3.87 14.60
N VAL A 150 22.31 -3.16 15.63
CA VAL A 150 21.78 -3.79 16.84
C VAL A 150 20.34 -4.13 16.50
N ASN A 151 20.09 -5.42 16.31
CA ASN A 151 18.76 -5.98 16.18
C ASN A 151 17.94 -5.57 17.43
N ILE A 152 16.86 -4.81 17.23
CA ILE A 152 16.05 -4.24 18.32
C ILE A 152 15.50 -5.35 19.20
N ALA A 153 15.16 -6.50 18.63
CA ALA A 153 14.68 -7.66 19.38
C ALA A 153 15.66 -8.08 20.50
N ASP A 154 16.97 -7.97 20.26
CA ASP A 154 18.02 -8.34 21.22
C ASP A 154 18.11 -7.35 22.39
N SER A 155 17.56 -6.14 22.24
CA SER A 155 17.50 -5.12 23.29
C SER A 155 16.27 -5.25 24.20
N ILE A 156 15.29 -6.07 23.84
CA ILE A 156 14.04 -6.23 24.59
C ILE A 156 14.20 -7.27 25.70
N ASN A 157 14.17 -6.84 26.95
CA ASN A 157 14.14 -7.72 28.11
C ASN A 157 12.68 -7.98 28.56
N LEU A 158 12.11 -9.10 28.13
CA LEU A 158 10.74 -9.50 28.49
C LEU A 158 10.58 -9.89 29.96
N ASP A 159 11.62 -10.46 30.59
CA ASP A 159 11.57 -10.91 31.99
C ASP A 159 11.50 -9.72 32.95
N ALA A 160 12.10 -8.60 32.57
CA ALA A 160 12.00 -7.34 33.31
C ALA A 160 10.63 -6.65 33.18
N MET A 161 9.76 -7.09 32.27
CA MET A 161 8.42 -6.51 32.13
C MET A 161 7.45 -7.15 33.12
N THR A 162 6.95 -6.35 34.05
CA THR A 162 5.82 -6.70 34.93
C THR A 162 4.50 -6.51 34.17
N ILE A 163 3.51 -7.33 34.50
CA ILE A 163 2.11 -7.13 34.11
C ILE A 163 1.43 -6.62 35.37
N GLU A 164 0.69 -5.52 35.26
CA GLU A 164 -0.04 -4.93 36.37
C GLU A 164 -1.21 -5.84 36.83
N ASP A 165 -1.48 -5.89 38.14
CA ASP A 165 -2.51 -6.78 38.71
C ASP A 165 -3.92 -6.45 38.18
N GLU A 166 -4.14 -5.21 37.74
CA GLU A 166 -5.40 -4.74 37.15
C GLU A 166 -5.58 -5.15 35.66
N TYR A 167 -4.57 -5.79 35.05
CA TYR A 167 -4.67 -6.24 33.67
C TYR A 167 -5.56 -7.49 33.54
N GLU A 168 -6.80 -7.28 33.12
CA GLU A 168 -7.79 -8.35 32.88
C GLU A 168 -7.87 -8.77 31.40
N GLY A 169 -6.87 -8.44 30.60
CA GLY A 169 -6.87 -8.75 29.16
C GLY A 169 -6.31 -10.14 28.82
N PRO A 170 -6.27 -10.48 27.52
CA PRO A 170 -5.75 -11.75 27.04
C PRO A 170 -4.30 -12.00 27.47
N ALA A 171 -4.01 -13.22 27.93
CA ALA A 171 -2.69 -13.62 28.38
C ALA A 171 -2.17 -14.82 27.58
N LEU A 172 -0.88 -14.79 27.23
CA LEU A 172 -0.23 -15.94 26.58
C LEU A 172 -0.11 -17.10 27.58
N GLU A 173 -0.43 -18.32 27.14
CA GLU A 173 -0.29 -19.54 27.93
C GLU A 173 1.11 -20.14 27.70
N ASP A 174 1.91 -20.25 28.77
CA ASP A 174 3.32 -20.65 28.69
C ASP A 174 4.15 -19.85 27.65
N GLY A 175 3.81 -18.56 27.50
CA GLY A 175 4.45 -17.67 26.55
C GLY A 175 4.15 -18.00 25.08
N LYS A 176 3.11 -18.79 24.80
CA LYS A 176 2.68 -19.18 23.46
C LYS A 176 1.28 -18.66 23.15
N VAL A 177 1.06 -18.43 21.85
CA VAL A 177 -0.27 -18.12 21.31
C VAL A 177 -1.10 -19.39 21.26
N THR A 178 -2.32 -19.34 21.81
CA THR A 178 -3.32 -20.43 21.76
C THR A 178 -4.60 -19.92 21.11
N LEU A 179 -5.47 -20.84 20.64
CA LEU A 179 -6.76 -20.43 20.06
C LEU A 179 -7.61 -19.62 21.05
N LYS A 180 -7.55 -19.96 22.34
CA LYS A 180 -8.21 -19.21 23.41
C LYS A 180 -7.68 -17.77 23.46
N PHE A 181 -6.35 -17.59 23.52
CA PHE A 181 -5.73 -16.27 23.49
C PHE A 181 -6.17 -15.45 22.26
N VAL A 182 -6.13 -16.03 21.05
CA VAL A 182 -6.50 -15.27 19.84
C VAL A 182 -7.98 -14.87 19.86
N THR A 183 -8.86 -15.76 20.34
CA THR A 183 -10.29 -15.48 20.44
C THR A 183 -10.58 -14.39 21.46
N GLU A 184 -9.94 -14.44 22.63
CA GLU A 184 -10.00 -13.40 23.64
C GLU A 184 -9.42 -12.08 23.13
N LEU A 185 -8.31 -12.11 22.39
CA LEU A 185 -7.68 -10.94 21.78
C LEU A 185 -8.62 -10.21 20.81
N MET A 186 -9.26 -10.95 19.90
CA MET A 186 -10.21 -10.37 18.97
C MET A 186 -11.39 -9.72 19.70
N GLU A 187 -11.90 -10.34 20.75
CA GLU A 187 -13.00 -9.77 21.54
C GLU A 187 -12.55 -8.54 22.35
N TYR A 188 -11.35 -8.58 22.91
CA TYR A 188 -10.76 -7.46 23.63
C TYR A 188 -10.57 -6.24 22.72
N TYR A 189 -10.13 -6.46 21.49
CA TYR A 189 -9.98 -5.41 20.47
C TYR A 189 -11.31 -4.85 19.95
N LYS A 190 -12.37 -5.68 19.84
CA LYS A 190 -13.72 -5.17 19.52
C LYS A 190 -14.27 -4.21 20.57
N GLN A 191 -13.76 -4.29 21.80
CA GLN A 191 -14.10 -3.40 22.92
C GLN A 191 -13.14 -2.20 23.03
N GLU A 192 -12.33 -1.93 22.00
CA GLU A 192 -11.35 -0.83 21.95
C GLU A 192 -10.29 -0.91 23.08
N LYS A 193 -10.04 -2.11 23.62
CA LYS A 193 -9.03 -2.33 24.66
C LYS A 193 -7.70 -2.77 24.06
N GLN A 194 -6.60 -2.55 24.79
CA GLN A 194 -5.26 -2.71 24.26
C GLN A 194 -4.48 -3.88 24.88
N LEU A 195 -3.95 -4.78 24.06
CA LEU A 195 -3.10 -5.90 24.51
C LEU A 195 -1.89 -5.38 25.31
N HIS A 196 -1.57 -6.01 26.43
CA HIS A 196 -0.43 -5.60 27.27
C HIS A 196 0.90 -5.69 26.50
N LYS A 197 1.78 -4.69 26.70
CA LYS A 197 3.05 -4.51 25.96
C LYS A 197 3.96 -5.74 26.01
N LYS A 198 3.98 -6.48 27.13
CA LYS A 198 4.80 -7.71 27.28
C LYS A 198 4.40 -8.77 26.26
N TYR A 199 3.10 -8.99 26.08
CA TYR A 199 2.58 -9.96 25.13
C TYR A 199 2.76 -9.48 23.69
N ALA A 200 2.55 -8.17 23.43
CA ALA A 200 2.82 -7.56 22.14
C ALA A 200 4.29 -7.78 21.70
N TYR A 201 5.26 -7.46 22.57
CA TYR A 201 6.68 -7.71 22.26
C TYR A 201 6.98 -9.20 22.07
N LYS A 202 6.42 -10.09 22.89
CA LYS A 202 6.61 -11.54 22.75
C LYS A 202 6.13 -12.03 21.37
N ILE A 203 4.96 -11.61 20.92
CA ILE A 203 4.41 -11.95 19.59
C ILE A 203 5.36 -11.46 18.49
N LEU A 204 5.86 -10.22 18.58
CA LEU A 204 6.77 -9.66 17.57
C LEU A 204 8.11 -10.40 17.50
N ILE A 205 8.68 -10.74 18.65
CA ILE A 205 9.95 -11.49 18.73
C ILE A 205 9.76 -12.90 18.12
N ASP A 206 8.69 -13.60 18.50
CA ASP A 206 8.41 -14.94 18.01
C ASP A 206 8.14 -14.96 16.50
N VAL A 207 7.29 -14.05 16.01
CA VAL A 207 6.94 -14.01 14.59
C VAL A 207 8.14 -13.60 13.74
N LYS A 208 9.00 -12.70 14.23
CA LYS A 208 10.28 -12.38 13.57
C LYS A 208 11.15 -13.63 13.44
N ALA A 209 11.36 -14.36 14.54
CA ALA A 209 12.17 -15.57 14.56
C ALA A 209 11.62 -16.66 13.63
N TYR A 210 10.30 -16.72 13.46
CA TYR A 210 9.65 -17.60 12.49
C TYR A 210 9.90 -17.13 11.04
N LEU A 211 9.59 -15.86 10.73
CA LEU A 211 9.67 -15.29 9.38
C LEU A 211 11.10 -15.27 8.84
N GLN A 212 12.10 -15.13 9.70
CA GLN A 212 13.53 -15.26 9.34
C GLN A 212 13.89 -16.59 8.69
N LYS A 213 13.15 -17.65 9.00
CA LYS A 213 13.38 -18.99 8.46
C LYS A 213 12.60 -19.26 7.18
N GLN A 214 11.69 -18.36 6.81
CA GLN A 214 10.87 -18.52 5.62
C GLN A 214 11.65 -18.12 4.36
N PRO A 215 11.39 -18.79 3.21
CA PRO A 215 11.91 -18.34 1.93
C PRO A 215 11.26 -17.02 1.49
N THR A 216 11.83 -16.40 0.45
CA THR A 216 11.24 -15.18 -0.13
C THR A 216 10.02 -15.50 -0.98
N LEU A 217 10.05 -16.62 -1.71
CA LEU A 217 8.89 -17.24 -2.37
C LEU A 217 8.50 -18.49 -1.57
N VAL A 218 7.29 -18.49 -1.00
CA VAL A 218 6.79 -19.63 -0.21
C VAL A 218 5.94 -20.54 -1.08
N ASP A 219 6.34 -21.80 -1.21
CA ASP A 219 5.53 -22.83 -1.86
C ASP A 219 4.43 -23.33 -0.90
N ILE A 220 3.18 -23.23 -1.32
CA ILE A 220 2.01 -23.69 -0.59
C ILE A 220 1.46 -24.93 -1.28
N LYS A 221 1.32 -26.03 -0.54
CA LYS A 221 0.63 -27.24 -1.01
C LYS A 221 -0.77 -27.31 -0.43
N VAL A 222 -1.77 -27.29 -1.29
CA VAL A 222 -3.20 -27.42 -0.94
C VAL A 222 -3.69 -28.78 -1.46
N PRO A 223 -4.07 -29.70 -0.56
CA PRO A 223 -4.73 -30.95 -0.92
C PRO A 223 -5.99 -30.76 -1.76
N ASP A 224 -6.30 -31.74 -2.59
CA ASP A 224 -7.40 -31.69 -3.57
C ASP A 224 -8.76 -31.26 -2.97
N ASP A 225 -9.09 -31.80 -1.80
CA ASP A 225 -10.35 -31.59 -1.08
C ASP A 225 -10.31 -30.43 -0.08
N GLN A 226 -9.17 -29.76 0.07
CA GLN A 226 -9.01 -28.66 1.01
C GLN A 226 -9.34 -27.31 0.36
N LYS A 227 -10.25 -26.56 1.00
CA LYS A 227 -10.51 -25.15 0.69
C LYS A 227 -9.32 -24.30 1.11
N PHE A 228 -8.90 -23.36 0.28
CA PHE A 228 -7.90 -22.33 0.58
C PHE A 228 -8.46 -20.94 0.32
N THR A 229 -8.17 -19.98 1.20
CA THR A 229 -8.68 -18.60 1.08
C THR A 229 -7.54 -17.60 0.82
N VAL A 230 -7.73 -16.68 -0.12
CA VAL A 230 -6.83 -15.54 -0.35
C VAL A 230 -7.61 -14.25 -0.09
N CYS A 231 -7.09 -13.41 0.80
CA CYS A 231 -7.55 -12.05 1.05
C CYS A 231 -6.54 -11.04 0.50
N GLY A 232 -7.03 -9.91 0.03
CA GLY A 232 -6.21 -8.76 -0.35
C GLY A 232 -5.96 -7.82 0.83
N ASP A 233 -5.80 -6.54 0.49
CA ASP A 233 -5.52 -5.46 1.42
C ASP A 233 -6.66 -5.32 2.44
N ILE A 234 -6.31 -5.04 3.70
CA ILE A 234 -7.29 -4.78 4.77
C ILE A 234 -7.07 -3.43 5.46
N HIS A 235 -5.88 -2.81 5.30
CA HIS A 235 -5.60 -1.43 5.70
C HIS A 235 -6.16 -1.01 7.07
N GLY A 236 -5.89 -1.79 8.11
CA GLY A 236 -6.32 -1.45 9.47
C GLY A 236 -7.83 -1.38 9.68
N GLN A 237 -8.64 -1.99 8.81
CA GLN A 237 -10.10 -2.14 8.99
C GLN A 237 -10.41 -3.39 9.83
N PHE A 238 -10.10 -3.33 11.13
CA PHE A 238 -10.20 -4.47 12.04
C PHE A 238 -11.61 -5.09 12.11
N TYR A 239 -12.65 -4.27 12.09
CA TYR A 239 -14.03 -4.74 12.18
C TYR A 239 -14.46 -5.51 10.92
N ASP A 240 -13.97 -5.10 9.75
CA ASP A 240 -14.17 -5.83 8.49
C ASP A 240 -13.35 -7.12 8.47
N LEU A 241 -12.12 -7.14 9.02
CA LEU A 241 -11.36 -8.38 9.22
C LEU A 241 -12.14 -9.39 10.07
N MET A 242 -12.81 -8.93 11.14
CA MET A 242 -13.70 -9.79 11.93
C MET A 242 -14.90 -10.27 11.12
N ASN A 243 -15.43 -9.46 10.21
CA ASN A 243 -16.50 -9.86 9.31
C ASN A 243 -16.05 -10.94 8.32
N ILE A 244 -14.84 -10.86 7.76
CA ILE A 244 -14.25 -11.92 6.94
C ILE A 244 -14.27 -13.26 7.70
N PHE A 245 -13.78 -13.27 8.94
CA PHE A 245 -13.75 -14.48 9.76
C PHE A 245 -15.14 -14.98 10.16
N LYS A 246 -16.12 -14.08 10.31
CA LYS A 246 -17.52 -14.45 10.52
C LYS A 246 -18.14 -15.12 9.28
N LEU A 247 -17.85 -14.58 8.10
CA LEU A 247 -18.41 -15.07 6.83
C LEU A 247 -17.75 -16.37 6.35
N ASN A 248 -16.43 -16.50 6.52
CA ASN A 248 -15.65 -17.59 5.93
C ASN A 248 -15.02 -18.54 6.96
N GLY A 249 -15.32 -18.32 8.26
CA GLY A 249 -14.80 -19.09 9.38
C GLY A 249 -13.40 -18.66 9.80
N LEU A 250 -13.05 -18.92 11.06
CA LEU A 250 -11.73 -18.58 11.59
C LEU A 250 -10.61 -19.36 10.87
N PRO A 251 -9.39 -18.80 10.81
CA PRO A 251 -8.22 -19.55 10.39
C PRO A 251 -8.01 -20.80 11.24
N SER A 252 -7.69 -21.90 10.56
CA SER A 252 -7.37 -23.17 11.21
C SER A 252 -6.63 -24.09 10.24
N LYS A 253 -6.19 -25.25 10.71
CA LYS A 253 -5.59 -26.28 9.83
C LYS A 253 -6.52 -26.72 8.70
N SER A 254 -7.83 -26.73 8.91
CA SER A 254 -8.83 -27.09 7.88
C SER A 254 -9.38 -25.89 7.10
N ASN A 255 -9.05 -24.66 7.51
CA ASN A 255 -9.49 -23.42 6.87
C ASN A 255 -8.29 -22.45 6.72
N PRO A 256 -7.33 -22.76 5.83
CA PRO A 256 -6.14 -21.96 5.62
C PRO A 256 -6.43 -20.62 4.91
N TYR A 257 -5.61 -19.62 5.23
CA TYR A 257 -5.70 -18.27 4.69
C TYR A 257 -4.33 -17.78 4.21
N LEU A 258 -4.34 -16.98 3.15
CA LEU A 258 -3.25 -16.08 2.74
C LEU A 258 -3.77 -14.65 2.74
N PHE A 259 -3.16 -13.77 3.53
CA PHE A 259 -3.39 -12.32 3.45
C PHE A 259 -2.27 -11.67 2.62
N ASN A 260 -2.63 -11.05 1.50
CA ASN A 260 -1.70 -10.62 0.47
C ASN A 260 -1.24 -9.17 0.61
N GLY A 261 -0.60 -8.86 1.74
CA GLY A 261 -0.03 -7.55 2.05
C GLY A 261 -1.05 -6.50 2.49
N ASP A 262 -0.53 -5.33 2.85
CA ASP A 262 -1.28 -4.11 3.17
C ASP A 262 -2.30 -4.34 4.30
N PHE A 263 -1.74 -4.78 5.43
CA PHE A 263 -2.50 -5.07 6.65
C PHE A 263 -2.80 -3.80 7.45
N VAL A 264 -1.94 -2.79 7.28
CA VAL A 264 -1.86 -1.59 8.11
C VAL A 264 -1.95 -0.33 7.27
N ASP A 265 -1.82 0.82 7.95
CA ASP A 265 -1.98 2.16 7.42
C ASP A 265 -3.41 2.45 6.98
N ARG A 266 -3.73 3.75 6.84
CA ARG A 266 -5.04 4.27 6.44
C ARG A 266 -6.11 4.09 7.50
N GLY A 267 -6.56 2.87 7.73
CA GLY A 267 -7.48 2.55 8.81
C GLY A 267 -6.81 2.76 10.17
N SER A 268 -7.62 3.15 11.15
CA SER A 268 -7.15 3.53 12.49
C SER A 268 -7.16 2.39 13.51
N PHE A 269 -7.30 1.15 13.02
CA PHE A 269 -7.24 -0.08 13.82
C PHE A 269 -6.16 -1.03 13.27
N SER A 270 -5.05 -0.47 12.77
CA SER A 270 -3.95 -1.23 12.15
C SER A 270 -3.24 -2.12 13.18
N VAL A 271 -3.10 -1.65 14.42
CA VAL A 271 -2.50 -2.41 15.51
C VAL A 271 -3.30 -3.67 15.83
N GLU A 272 -4.62 -3.56 15.88
CA GLU A 272 -5.54 -4.67 16.16
C GLU A 272 -5.51 -5.71 15.03
N CYS A 273 -5.51 -5.25 13.77
CA CYS A 273 -5.33 -6.10 12.60
C CYS A 273 -4.03 -6.90 12.70
N ILE A 274 -2.89 -6.22 12.79
CA ILE A 274 -1.59 -6.90 12.65
C ILE A 274 -1.31 -7.87 13.81
N PHE A 275 -1.69 -7.53 15.05
CA PHE A 275 -1.52 -8.46 16.17
C PHE A 275 -2.45 -9.67 16.05
N THR A 276 -3.64 -9.51 15.49
CA THR A 276 -4.54 -10.63 15.20
C THR A 276 -3.94 -11.54 14.13
N LEU A 277 -3.44 -10.99 13.02
CA LEU A 277 -2.82 -11.76 11.93
C LEU A 277 -1.54 -12.47 12.40
N PHE A 278 -0.65 -11.79 13.12
CA PHE A 278 0.55 -12.41 13.69
C PHE A 278 0.24 -13.50 14.71
N SER A 279 -0.82 -13.33 15.50
CA SER A 279 -1.26 -14.38 16.42
C SER A 279 -1.74 -15.62 15.66
N PHE A 280 -2.54 -15.46 14.60
CA PHE A 280 -2.90 -16.60 13.74
C PHE A 280 -1.69 -17.21 13.01
N LYS A 281 -0.71 -16.39 12.61
CA LYS A 281 0.54 -16.89 12.02
C LYS A 281 1.32 -17.77 12.99
N LEU A 282 1.42 -17.38 14.26
CA LEU A 282 2.08 -18.19 15.29
C LEU A 282 1.27 -19.44 15.68
N LEU A 283 -0.06 -19.35 15.66
CA LEU A 283 -0.95 -20.46 15.99
C LEU A 283 -1.02 -21.53 14.88
N TYR A 284 -1.04 -21.12 13.62
CA TYR A 284 -1.16 -21.97 12.45
C TYR A 284 -0.09 -21.66 11.39
N PRO A 285 1.21 -21.84 11.71
CA PRO A 285 2.32 -21.39 10.87
C PRO A 285 2.29 -21.92 9.44
N ASP A 286 1.82 -23.15 9.23
CA ASP A 286 1.79 -23.80 7.91
C ASP A 286 0.41 -23.71 7.23
N HIS A 287 -0.54 -22.95 7.80
CA HIS A 287 -1.90 -22.80 7.28
C HIS A 287 -2.38 -21.34 7.30
N PHE A 288 -1.59 -20.42 7.84
CA PHE A 288 -1.82 -18.99 7.80
C PHE A 288 -0.60 -18.30 7.18
N PHE A 289 -0.82 -17.67 6.04
CA PHE A 289 0.22 -17.12 5.19
C PHE A 289 0.04 -15.61 5.06
N MET A 290 1.14 -14.89 4.89
CA MET A 290 1.17 -13.44 4.85
C MET A 290 2.24 -13.00 3.85
N SER A 291 1.83 -12.31 2.78
CA SER A 291 2.77 -11.63 1.86
C SER A 291 3.07 -10.23 2.37
N ARG A 292 4.25 -9.70 2.08
CA ARG A 292 4.55 -8.27 2.26
C ARG A 292 3.79 -7.45 1.21
N GLY A 293 3.15 -6.36 1.63
CA GLY A 293 2.65 -5.30 0.76
C GLY A 293 3.54 -4.06 0.79
N ASN A 294 3.20 -3.04 -0.01
CA ASN A 294 3.97 -1.80 -0.01
C ASN A 294 3.77 -0.99 1.28
N HIS A 295 2.67 -1.20 1.99
CA HIS A 295 2.42 -0.58 3.30
C HIS A 295 3.12 -1.29 4.47
N GLU A 296 3.75 -2.46 4.29
CA GLU A 296 4.67 -3.03 5.30
C GLU A 296 6.10 -2.48 5.12
N THR A 297 6.21 -1.15 5.02
CA THR A 297 7.46 -0.40 4.79
C THR A 297 7.56 0.84 5.68
N LEU A 298 8.79 1.23 6.00
CA LEU A 298 9.09 2.33 6.92
C LEU A 298 8.51 3.65 6.43
N ASP A 299 8.69 3.94 5.13
CA ASP A 299 8.25 5.20 4.56
C ASP A 299 6.74 5.29 4.50
N MET A 300 6.03 4.21 4.13
CA MET A 300 4.56 4.21 4.15
C MET A 300 4.04 4.34 5.59
N ASN A 301 4.57 3.58 6.55
CA ASN A 301 4.09 3.61 7.93
C ASN A 301 4.31 4.95 8.63
N ARG A 302 5.38 5.68 8.28
CA ARG A 302 5.63 7.04 8.79
C ARG A 302 4.57 8.03 8.30
N MET A 303 4.00 7.77 7.14
CA MET A 303 3.17 8.70 6.39
C MET A 303 1.69 8.43 6.59
N TYR A 304 1.29 7.16 6.55
CA TYR A 304 -0.11 6.73 6.43
C TYR A 304 -0.71 6.17 7.72
N GLY A 305 -0.04 6.32 8.85
CA GLY A 305 -0.65 6.23 10.17
C GLY A 305 -0.11 5.15 11.08
N PHE A 306 0.38 4.03 10.55
CA PHE A 306 0.73 2.87 11.39
C PHE A 306 1.82 3.18 12.41
N ARG A 307 2.89 3.90 12.02
CA ARG A 307 3.93 4.30 12.99
C ARG A 307 3.34 5.19 14.08
N GLY A 308 2.47 6.12 13.70
CA GLY A 308 1.79 7.03 14.63
C GLY A 308 0.90 6.25 15.60
N GLU A 309 0.14 5.29 15.09
CA GLU A 309 -0.76 4.44 15.87
C GLU A 309 0.01 3.56 16.86
N VAL A 310 1.08 2.90 16.42
CA VAL A 310 1.94 2.09 17.30
C VAL A 310 2.61 2.97 18.36
N THR A 311 3.03 4.18 18.01
CA THR A 311 3.65 5.09 18.99
C THR A 311 2.63 5.60 20.01
N PHE A 312 1.39 5.83 19.57
CA PHE A 312 0.31 6.28 20.42
C PHE A 312 -0.15 5.18 21.39
N LYS A 313 -0.37 3.96 20.88
CA LYS A 313 -0.82 2.81 21.69
C LYS A 313 0.32 2.22 22.52
N TYR A 314 1.55 2.20 21.99
CA TYR A 314 2.70 1.58 22.63
C TYR A 314 3.91 2.51 22.74
N THR A 315 4.94 2.29 21.92
CA THR A 315 6.21 3.02 21.97
C THR A 315 6.84 3.12 20.59
N ALA A 316 7.72 4.11 20.40
CA ALA A 316 8.51 4.21 19.18
C ALA A 316 9.43 2.99 18.96
N GLN A 317 9.96 2.39 20.04
CA GLN A 317 10.79 1.18 19.96
C GLN A 317 10.00 -0.01 19.38
N MET A 318 8.71 -0.13 19.72
CA MET A 318 7.85 -1.15 19.14
C MET A 318 7.58 -0.90 17.65
N ALA A 319 7.39 0.35 17.25
CA ALA A 319 7.25 0.71 15.83
C ALA A 319 8.51 0.37 15.01
N ASP A 320 9.68 0.57 15.61
CA ASP A 320 10.95 0.18 14.99
C ASP A 320 11.08 -1.36 14.90
N LEU A 321 10.67 -2.10 15.94
CA LEU A 321 10.63 -3.58 15.90
C LEU A 321 9.65 -4.12 14.83
N PHE A 322 8.47 -3.51 14.65
CA PHE A 322 7.57 -3.84 13.54
C PHE A 322 8.26 -3.70 12.18
N THR A 323 9.05 -2.63 12.00
CA THR A 323 9.80 -2.42 10.75
C THR A 323 10.78 -3.56 10.51
N GLU A 324 11.47 -4.03 11.55
CA GLU A 324 12.36 -5.20 11.44
C GLU A 324 11.58 -6.49 11.11
N VAL A 325 10.42 -6.70 11.72
CA VAL A 325 9.56 -7.87 11.44
C VAL A 325 9.07 -7.85 9.99
N TYR A 326 8.60 -6.70 9.51
CA TYR A 326 8.09 -6.53 8.15
C TYR A 326 9.14 -6.78 7.08
N ASN A 327 10.42 -6.49 7.35
CA ASN A 327 11.50 -6.84 6.45
C ASN A 327 11.63 -8.35 6.20
N TRP A 328 11.14 -9.20 7.10
CA TRP A 328 11.21 -10.66 6.96
C TRP A 328 9.96 -11.29 6.33
N LEU A 329 8.89 -10.54 6.09
CA LEU A 329 7.71 -11.05 5.40
C LEU A 329 8.08 -11.57 3.99
N PRO A 330 7.63 -12.77 3.59
CA PRO A 330 7.78 -13.26 2.22
C PRO A 330 7.22 -12.29 1.19
N LEU A 331 7.79 -12.26 -0.01
CA LEU A 331 7.35 -11.33 -1.06
C LEU A 331 6.28 -11.94 -1.98
N ALA A 332 6.23 -13.26 -2.07
CA ALA A 332 5.27 -13.98 -2.89
C ALA A 332 5.01 -15.40 -2.37
N HIS A 333 3.91 -15.98 -2.82
CA HIS A 333 3.53 -17.37 -2.53
C HIS A 333 3.15 -18.09 -3.84
N CYS A 334 3.60 -19.34 -4.02
CA CYS A 334 3.20 -20.18 -5.15
C CYS A 334 2.33 -21.33 -4.66
N ILE A 335 1.06 -21.36 -5.06
CA ILE A 335 0.10 -22.37 -4.66
C ILE A 335 0.12 -23.51 -5.68
N ASN A 336 0.43 -24.73 -5.21
CA ASN A 336 0.47 -25.96 -5.99
C ASN A 336 1.29 -25.84 -7.30
N ASN A 337 2.32 -24.98 -7.32
CA ASN A 337 3.13 -24.66 -8.50
C ASN A 337 2.31 -24.18 -9.72
N ARG A 338 1.13 -23.61 -9.49
CA ARG A 338 0.18 -23.22 -10.55
C ARG A 338 -0.27 -21.76 -10.43
N VAL A 339 -0.47 -21.27 -9.21
CA VAL A 339 -0.96 -19.91 -8.97
C VAL A 339 0.08 -19.11 -8.19
N LEU A 340 0.56 -18.00 -8.76
CA LEU A 340 1.47 -17.09 -8.07
C LEU A 340 0.70 -15.95 -7.43
N VAL A 341 0.99 -15.67 -6.17
CA VAL A 341 0.35 -14.59 -5.40
C VAL A 341 1.40 -13.61 -4.91
N MET A 342 1.26 -12.34 -5.26
CA MET A 342 2.08 -11.22 -4.77
C MET A 342 1.20 -9.98 -4.57
N HIS A 343 1.62 -9.02 -3.76
CA HIS A 343 0.80 -7.85 -3.48
C HIS A 343 0.60 -6.94 -4.72
N GLY A 344 1.70 -6.46 -5.29
CA GLY A 344 1.73 -5.56 -6.45
C GLY A 344 1.55 -6.30 -7.77
N GLY A 345 2.62 -6.72 -8.42
CA GLY A 345 2.48 -7.42 -9.71
C GLY A 345 3.79 -7.84 -10.36
N LEU A 346 3.78 -7.86 -11.69
CA LEU A 346 4.88 -8.37 -12.51
C LEU A 346 5.93 -7.31 -12.82
N PHE A 347 6.91 -7.72 -13.62
CA PHE A 347 8.22 -7.09 -13.71
C PHE A 347 8.40 -6.24 -14.96
N SER A 348 9.29 -5.27 -14.87
CA SER A 348 9.75 -4.47 -16.00
C SER A 348 10.65 -5.25 -16.97
N SER A 349 11.25 -6.35 -16.51
CA SER A 349 12.06 -7.27 -17.31
C SER A 349 11.28 -8.55 -17.66
N ASP A 350 11.45 -9.03 -18.89
CA ASP A 350 10.86 -10.31 -19.34
C ASP A 350 11.60 -11.53 -18.80
N ASP A 351 12.82 -11.37 -18.28
CA ASP A 351 13.71 -12.49 -17.93
C ASP A 351 13.47 -13.08 -16.54
N VAL A 352 12.61 -12.45 -15.72
CA VAL A 352 12.39 -12.87 -14.34
C VAL A 352 11.72 -14.24 -14.25
N THR A 353 12.30 -15.11 -13.43
CA THR A 353 11.78 -16.45 -13.09
C THR A 353 11.37 -16.54 -11.61
N LEU A 354 10.65 -17.62 -11.25
CA LEU A 354 10.38 -17.95 -9.83
C LEU A 354 11.68 -18.13 -9.03
N GLU A 355 12.75 -18.63 -9.64
CA GLU A 355 14.06 -18.79 -9.00
C GLU A 355 14.70 -17.42 -8.67
N ASP A 356 14.52 -16.43 -9.55
CA ASP A 356 15.01 -15.06 -9.30
C ASP A 356 14.27 -14.40 -8.13
N ILE A 357 12.94 -14.60 -8.04
CA ILE A 357 12.14 -14.15 -6.90
C ILE A 357 12.65 -14.79 -5.61
N GLN A 358 12.90 -16.10 -5.63
CA GLN A 358 13.38 -16.85 -4.47
C GLN A 358 14.74 -16.35 -3.95
N LYS A 359 15.62 -15.88 -4.84
CA LYS A 359 16.96 -15.38 -4.52
C LYS A 359 16.97 -13.93 -3.99
N VAL A 360 15.85 -13.22 -4.01
CA VAL A 360 15.79 -11.84 -3.51
C VAL A 360 16.09 -11.81 -2.01
N ASP A 361 17.15 -11.08 -1.65
CA ASP A 361 17.43 -10.68 -0.27
C ASP A 361 16.42 -9.63 0.18
N ARG A 362 15.41 -10.08 0.94
CA ARG A 362 14.24 -9.29 1.30
C ARG A 362 14.35 -8.53 2.63
N ASN A 363 15.36 -8.83 3.47
CA ASN A 363 15.49 -8.25 4.81
C ASN A 363 16.03 -6.80 4.77
N LYS A 364 15.26 -5.92 4.12
CA LYS A 364 15.57 -4.51 3.93
C LYS A 364 14.30 -3.74 3.57
N GLN A 365 14.42 -2.42 3.55
CA GLN A 365 13.40 -1.60 2.89
C GLN A 365 13.47 -1.83 1.37
N PRO A 366 12.32 -1.85 0.67
CA PRO A 366 12.32 -2.07 -0.76
C PRO A 366 13.13 -0.98 -1.47
N PRO A 367 13.97 -1.36 -2.45
CA PRO A 367 14.69 -0.41 -3.30
C PRO A 367 13.74 0.42 -4.19
N GLU A 368 14.27 1.43 -4.90
CA GLU A 368 13.49 2.23 -5.85
C GLU A 368 13.11 1.47 -7.14
N ASP A 369 13.81 0.37 -7.46
CA ASP A 369 13.60 -0.47 -8.64
C ASP A 369 13.93 -1.95 -8.40
N GLY A 370 13.69 -2.81 -9.39
CA GLY A 370 13.99 -4.24 -9.36
C GLY A 370 12.89 -5.12 -8.77
N ILE A 371 13.16 -6.44 -8.72
CA ILE A 371 12.16 -7.49 -8.41
C ILE A 371 11.39 -7.21 -7.11
N MET A 372 12.09 -6.85 -6.02
CA MET A 372 11.46 -6.56 -4.74
C MET A 372 10.52 -5.35 -4.81
N CYS A 373 10.91 -4.29 -5.54
CA CYS A 373 10.07 -3.12 -5.72
C CYS A 373 8.83 -3.48 -6.54
N GLU A 374 9.02 -4.16 -7.67
CA GLU A 374 7.94 -4.45 -8.64
C GLU A 374 6.90 -5.44 -8.10
N LEU A 375 7.32 -6.43 -7.29
CA LEU A 375 6.40 -7.32 -6.58
C LEU A 375 5.46 -6.58 -5.62
N LEU A 376 5.85 -5.41 -5.13
CA LEU A 376 5.07 -4.62 -4.17
C LEU A 376 4.31 -3.46 -4.82
N TRP A 377 4.70 -2.98 -6.00
CA TRP A 377 4.22 -1.71 -6.55
C TRP A 377 3.69 -1.73 -7.98
N SER A 378 3.94 -2.79 -8.76
CA SER A 378 3.49 -2.84 -10.15
C SER A 378 1.98 -3.04 -10.26
N ASP A 379 1.37 -2.47 -11.29
CA ASP A 379 -0.06 -2.60 -11.60
C ASP A 379 -0.28 -3.19 -13.01
N PRO A 380 -1.35 -3.97 -13.23
CA PRO A 380 -1.74 -4.37 -14.58
C PRO A 380 -2.23 -3.16 -15.40
N GLN A 381 -2.08 -3.24 -16.73
CA GLN A 381 -2.69 -2.30 -17.68
C GLN A 381 -3.39 -3.07 -18.80
N PRO A 382 -4.49 -2.54 -19.38
CA PRO A 382 -5.23 -3.27 -20.41
C PRO A 382 -4.48 -3.32 -21.77
N MET A 383 -3.58 -2.37 -22.02
CA MET A 383 -2.79 -2.32 -23.26
C MET A 383 -1.60 -3.28 -23.19
N LEU A 384 -1.21 -3.84 -24.34
CA LEU A 384 0.01 -4.65 -24.46
C LEU A 384 1.27 -3.86 -24.11
N GLY A 385 2.31 -4.58 -23.71
CA GLY A 385 3.63 -4.07 -23.38
C GLY A 385 3.72 -3.56 -21.94
N ARG A 386 4.55 -2.53 -21.74
CA ARG A 386 4.81 -1.93 -20.44
C ARG A 386 4.69 -0.42 -20.49
N ALA A 387 4.29 0.18 -19.38
CA ALA A 387 4.34 1.63 -19.19
C ALA A 387 4.96 1.99 -17.84
N ARG A 388 5.27 3.27 -17.66
CA ARG A 388 5.67 3.80 -16.35
C ARG A 388 4.49 3.68 -15.39
N SER A 389 4.75 3.28 -14.15
CA SER A 389 3.70 3.20 -13.14
C SER A 389 3.06 4.56 -12.90
N LYS A 390 1.73 4.58 -12.83
CA LYS A 390 0.94 5.74 -12.40
C LYS A 390 1.32 6.21 -11.00
N ARG A 391 1.85 5.31 -10.17
CA ARG A 391 2.32 5.54 -8.81
C ARG A 391 3.70 6.18 -8.75
N GLY A 392 4.46 6.18 -9.85
CA GLY A 392 5.83 6.72 -9.92
C GLY A 392 6.91 5.79 -9.36
N VAL A 393 6.55 4.55 -9.04
CA VAL A 393 7.40 3.45 -8.55
C VAL A 393 6.82 2.12 -9.09
N GLY A 394 7.67 1.16 -9.44
CA GLY A 394 7.26 -0.05 -10.18
C GLY A 394 6.93 0.24 -11.65
N CYS A 395 6.21 -0.69 -12.30
CA CYS A 395 5.78 -0.54 -13.70
C CYS A 395 4.30 -0.86 -13.90
N GLN A 396 3.76 -0.50 -15.05
CA GLN A 396 2.53 -1.08 -15.56
C GLN A 396 2.86 -2.19 -16.56
N PHE A 397 2.15 -3.31 -16.49
CA PHE A 397 2.38 -4.48 -17.35
C PHE A 397 1.11 -4.96 -18.04
N GLY A 398 1.20 -5.27 -19.34
CA GLY A 398 0.08 -5.68 -20.17
C GLY A 398 -0.22 -7.19 -20.17
N PRO A 399 -1.28 -7.61 -20.87
CA PRO A 399 -1.66 -9.02 -21.00
C PRO A 399 -0.55 -9.93 -21.56
N ASP A 400 0.24 -9.44 -22.51
CA ASP A 400 1.39 -10.13 -23.10
C ASP A 400 2.51 -10.39 -22.07
N VAL A 401 2.76 -9.44 -21.17
CA VAL A 401 3.74 -9.60 -20.10
C VAL A 401 3.29 -10.68 -19.12
N THR A 402 2.01 -10.66 -18.74
CA THR A 402 1.41 -11.70 -17.89
C THR A 402 1.50 -13.06 -18.56
N GLU A 403 1.12 -13.16 -19.84
CA GLU A 403 1.16 -14.42 -20.58
C GLU A 403 2.57 -15.01 -20.64
N ASN A 404 3.55 -14.20 -21.04
CA ASN A 404 4.93 -14.64 -21.21
C ASN A 404 5.53 -15.11 -19.87
N PHE A 405 5.25 -14.40 -18.78
CA PHE A 405 5.73 -14.79 -17.45
C PHE A 405 5.12 -16.12 -16.99
N LEU A 406 3.80 -16.29 -17.17
CA LEU A 406 3.09 -17.51 -16.79
C LEU A 406 3.59 -18.71 -17.59
N GLN A 407 3.68 -18.60 -18.91
CA GLN A 407 4.21 -19.66 -19.78
C GLN A 407 5.65 -20.04 -19.40
N LYS A 408 6.51 -19.05 -19.18
CA LYS A 408 7.92 -19.26 -18.80
C LYS A 408 8.07 -20.05 -17.51
N ASN A 409 7.17 -19.83 -16.55
CA ASN A 409 7.25 -20.41 -15.21
C ASN A 409 6.28 -21.59 -14.99
N GLY A 410 5.53 -22.00 -16.02
CA GLY A 410 4.57 -23.10 -15.91
C GLY A 410 3.39 -22.82 -14.98
N LEU A 411 2.93 -21.57 -14.94
CA LEU A 411 1.83 -21.10 -14.09
C LEU A 411 0.54 -20.90 -14.89
N ASP A 412 -0.60 -20.97 -14.22
CA ASP A 412 -1.92 -20.79 -14.83
C ASP A 412 -2.36 -19.32 -14.83
N TYR A 413 -2.22 -18.65 -13.69
CA TYR A 413 -2.58 -17.24 -13.50
C TYR A 413 -1.92 -16.65 -12.25
N ILE A 414 -2.00 -15.32 -12.10
CA ILE A 414 -1.57 -14.60 -10.89
C ILE A 414 -2.75 -14.03 -10.11
N ILE A 415 -2.60 -13.98 -8.78
CA ILE A 415 -3.47 -13.21 -7.89
C ILE A 415 -2.65 -12.07 -7.29
N ARG A 416 -3.21 -10.87 -7.31
CA ARG A 416 -2.63 -9.68 -6.71
C ARG A 416 -3.68 -8.82 -6.01
N SER A 417 -3.26 -7.76 -5.34
CA SER A 417 -4.14 -6.90 -4.55
C SER A 417 -3.94 -5.42 -4.89
N HIS A 418 -3.46 -4.54 -3.98
CA HIS A 418 -2.84 -3.22 -4.23
C HIS A 418 -3.70 -2.12 -4.90
N GLU A 419 -4.79 -2.47 -5.58
CA GLU A 419 -5.75 -1.56 -6.21
C GLU A 419 -7.15 -1.82 -5.67
N VAL A 420 -7.79 -0.75 -5.19
CA VAL A 420 -9.21 -0.74 -4.86
C VAL A 420 -10.02 -1.10 -6.11
N LYS A 421 -11.01 -1.99 -5.94
CA LYS A 421 -11.97 -2.37 -7.00
C LYS A 421 -13.39 -2.24 -6.47
N ASN A 422 -14.31 -1.73 -7.30
CA ASN A 422 -15.68 -1.46 -6.90
C ASN A 422 -16.39 -2.70 -6.35
N ASP A 423 -16.22 -3.85 -6.99
CA ASP A 423 -16.80 -5.13 -6.55
C ASP A 423 -15.87 -5.91 -5.59
N GLY A 424 -14.78 -5.29 -5.12
CA GLY A 424 -13.76 -5.93 -4.29
C GLY A 424 -12.80 -6.84 -5.07
N TYR A 425 -13.04 -7.09 -6.36
CA TYR A 425 -12.14 -7.84 -7.23
C TYR A 425 -12.23 -7.39 -8.69
N GLU A 426 -11.27 -7.80 -9.51
CA GLU A 426 -11.30 -7.64 -10.97
C GLU A 426 -10.53 -8.78 -11.63
N VAL A 427 -11.06 -9.29 -12.75
CA VAL A 427 -10.40 -10.29 -13.58
C VAL A 427 -9.93 -9.62 -14.88
N ALA A 428 -8.63 -9.51 -15.05
CA ALA A 428 -7.98 -8.87 -16.19
C ALA A 428 -7.12 -9.86 -16.99
N HIS A 429 -6.58 -9.39 -18.11
CA HIS A 429 -5.62 -10.13 -18.96
C HIS A 429 -6.14 -11.53 -19.33
N ASP A 430 -7.36 -11.60 -19.88
CA ASP A 430 -7.98 -12.84 -20.34
C ASP A 430 -8.07 -13.92 -19.24
N GLY A 431 -8.32 -13.51 -17.99
CA GLY A 431 -8.46 -14.42 -16.84
C GLY A 431 -7.16 -14.69 -16.09
N LYS A 432 -6.03 -14.14 -16.55
CA LYS A 432 -4.70 -14.51 -16.06
C LYS A 432 -4.12 -13.57 -15.00
N CYS A 433 -4.73 -12.40 -14.80
CA CYS A 433 -4.36 -11.47 -13.73
C CYS A 433 -5.60 -11.10 -12.92
N ILE A 434 -5.66 -11.57 -11.67
CA ILE A 434 -6.79 -11.34 -10.77
C ILE A 434 -6.39 -10.35 -9.69
N THR A 435 -7.15 -9.28 -9.54
CA THR A 435 -7.05 -8.35 -8.40
C THR A 435 -8.09 -8.73 -7.34
N VAL A 436 -7.69 -8.84 -6.08
CA VAL A 436 -8.60 -9.00 -4.92
C VAL A 436 -8.29 -7.95 -3.85
N PHE A 437 -9.31 -7.33 -3.30
CA PHE A 437 -9.20 -6.23 -2.33
C PHE A 437 -10.20 -6.45 -1.19
N SER A 438 -9.72 -6.47 0.05
CA SER A 438 -10.50 -6.94 1.22
C SER A 438 -10.86 -5.82 2.21
N ALA A 439 -10.71 -4.55 1.81
CA ALA A 439 -11.13 -3.39 2.58
C ALA A 439 -12.40 -2.77 1.96
N PRO A 440 -13.61 -3.18 2.38
CA PRO A 440 -14.85 -2.58 1.89
C PRO A 440 -14.99 -1.13 2.37
N ASN A 441 -15.69 -0.29 1.62
CA ASN A 441 -15.85 1.14 1.86
C ASN A 441 -14.52 1.81 2.26
N TYR A 442 -13.48 1.58 1.47
CA TYR A 442 -12.12 1.93 1.82
C TYR A 442 -12.00 3.39 2.26
N CYS A 443 -11.29 3.62 3.38
CA CYS A 443 -11.14 4.93 4.03
C CYS A 443 -12.48 5.64 4.30
N ASP A 444 -13.54 4.89 4.61
CA ASP A 444 -14.90 5.36 4.90
C ASP A 444 -15.54 6.26 3.82
N THR A 445 -14.99 6.23 2.59
CA THR A 445 -15.33 7.21 1.54
C THR A 445 -15.52 6.61 0.16
N MET A 446 -14.86 5.49 -0.14
CA MET A 446 -14.85 4.93 -1.50
C MET A 446 -16.13 4.17 -1.87
N GLY A 447 -16.88 3.63 -0.90
CA GLY A 447 -18.12 2.90 -1.16
C GLY A 447 -17.97 1.57 -1.91
N ASN A 448 -16.74 1.09 -2.14
CA ASN A 448 -16.48 -0.21 -2.78
C ASN A 448 -16.89 -1.39 -1.89
N LEU A 449 -17.15 -2.55 -2.50
CA LEU A 449 -17.21 -3.82 -1.79
C LEU A 449 -15.80 -4.32 -1.46
N GLY A 450 -15.71 -5.19 -0.46
CA GLY A 450 -14.56 -6.04 -0.21
C GLY A 450 -14.79 -7.42 -0.81
N ALA A 451 -13.73 -8.16 -1.11
CA ALA A 451 -13.83 -9.53 -1.55
C ALA A 451 -12.71 -10.40 -0.96
N PHE A 452 -12.95 -11.71 -0.93
CA PHE A 452 -11.92 -12.73 -0.76
C PHE A 452 -12.15 -13.86 -1.78
N ILE A 453 -11.07 -14.57 -2.13
CA ILE A 453 -11.10 -15.69 -3.07
C ILE A 453 -11.07 -16.98 -2.27
N THR A 454 -11.93 -17.94 -2.61
CA THR A 454 -11.81 -19.33 -2.17
C THR A 454 -11.55 -20.23 -3.36
N MET A 455 -10.71 -21.25 -3.16
CA MET A 455 -10.37 -22.25 -4.19
C MET A 455 -10.14 -23.61 -3.52
N TYR A 456 -10.24 -24.70 -4.28
CA TYR A 456 -9.90 -26.04 -3.82
C TYR A 456 -8.61 -26.51 -4.49
N GLY A 457 -7.79 -27.30 -3.78
CA GLY A 457 -6.49 -27.74 -4.30
C GLY A 457 -6.58 -28.50 -5.63
N LYS A 458 -7.71 -29.17 -5.89
CA LYS A 458 -7.96 -30.00 -7.07
C LYS A 458 -7.88 -29.22 -8.39
N ASP A 459 -8.56 -28.08 -8.45
CA ASP A 459 -8.70 -27.29 -9.68
C ASP A 459 -8.02 -25.92 -9.58
N LEU A 460 -7.91 -25.39 -8.36
CA LEU A 460 -7.52 -24.01 -8.06
C LEU A 460 -8.39 -23.00 -8.80
N GLU A 461 -9.68 -23.31 -8.99
CA GLU A 461 -10.60 -22.37 -9.62
C GLU A 461 -10.96 -21.25 -8.63
N PRO A 462 -10.73 -19.96 -8.96
CA PRO A 462 -10.99 -18.86 -8.05
C PRO A 462 -12.50 -18.57 -7.94
N LYS A 463 -13.04 -18.66 -6.72
CA LYS A 463 -14.42 -18.29 -6.40
C LYS A 463 -14.44 -17.04 -5.51
N PHE A 464 -15.05 -15.99 -6.03
CA PHE A 464 -15.12 -14.69 -5.36
C PHE A 464 -16.32 -14.63 -4.41
N THR A 465 -16.08 -14.22 -3.17
CA THR A 465 -17.15 -13.82 -2.25
C THR A 465 -16.97 -12.35 -1.94
N THR A 466 -17.98 -11.54 -2.26
CA THR A 466 -18.00 -10.10 -1.99
C THR A 466 -18.79 -9.79 -0.72
N TYR A 467 -18.46 -8.69 -0.05
CA TYR A 467 -19.11 -8.24 1.18
C TYR A 467 -19.03 -6.72 1.35
N GLU A 468 -20.03 -6.18 2.05
CA GLU A 468 -20.09 -4.77 2.43
C GLU A 468 -19.32 -4.49 3.72
N ALA A 469 -19.02 -3.22 3.95
CA ALA A 469 -18.39 -2.76 5.18
C ALA A 469 -19.32 -2.92 6.38
N VAL A 470 -18.74 -3.18 7.56
CA VAL A 470 -19.49 -3.24 8.82
C VAL A 470 -19.25 -2.00 9.68
N PRO A 471 -20.18 -1.67 10.60
CA PRO A 471 -19.97 -0.58 11.54
C PRO A 471 -18.72 -0.77 12.40
N HIS A 472 -18.00 0.32 12.65
CA HIS A 472 -16.86 0.40 13.55
C HIS A 472 -16.97 1.64 14.47
N PRO A 473 -16.18 1.71 15.56
CA PRO A 473 -16.12 2.90 16.42
C PRO A 473 -15.73 4.16 15.65
N ASN A 474 -16.13 5.32 16.19
CA ASN A 474 -15.97 6.61 15.55
C ASN A 474 -14.52 7.16 15.64
N VAL A 475 -13.57 6.43 15.05
CA VAL A 475 -12.19 6.83 14.86
C VAL A 475 -11.96 6.99 13.37
N ARG A 476 -11.80 8.23 12.91
CA ARG A 476 -11.65 8.53 11.47
C ARG A 476 -10.42 7.84 10.88
N PRO A 477 -10.43 7.49 9.58
CA PRO A 477 -9.23 7.06 8.88
C PRO A 477 -8.12 8.12 8.99
N MET A 478 -6.87 7.66 8.97
CA MET A 478 -5.67 8.51 9.03
C MET A 478 -5.57 9.35 10.31
N THR A 479 -6.26 8.97 11.40
CA THR A 479 -6.21 9.70 12.69
C THR A 479 -4.79 9.85 13.22
N TYR A 480 -3.95 8.82 13.01
CA TYR A 480 -2.57 8.78 13.50
C TYR A 480 -1.52 9.14 12.44
N ALA A 481 -1.95 9.52 11.22
CA ALA A 481 -1.07 9.90 10.15
C ALA A 481 -0.42 11.27 10.40
N HIS A 482 0.66 11.57 9.67
CA HIS A 482 1.31 12.87 9.79
C HIS A 482 0.36 13.99 9.36
N SER A 483 0.14 14.99 10.24
CA SER A 483 -0.81 16.10 10.06
C SER A 483 -0.63 16.91 8.77
N PHE A 484 0.54 16.79 8.16
CA PHE A 484 0.84 17.40 6.88
C PHE A 484 0.09 16.75 5.70
N PHE A 485 -0.15 15.44 5.72
CA PHE A 485 -0.82 14.75 4.61
C PHE A 485 -2.34 14.87 4.68
N SER A 486 -2.92 14.94 5.88
CA SER A 486 -4.34 15.29 6.03
C SER A 486 -4.69 16.68 5.47
N SER A 487 -3.69 17.57 5.32
CA SER A 487 -3.83 18.92 4.73
C SER A 487 -3.26 19.07 3.31
N LEU A 488 -2.54 18.08 2.77
CA LEU A 488 -2.20 18.02 1.34
C LEU A 488 -3.42 17.58 0.50
N CYS A 489 -4.32 16.84 1.15
CA CYS A 489 -5.61 16.39 0.63
C CYS A 489 -6.77 17.29 1.11
N GLN A 490 -6.57 18.59 1.31
CA GLN A 490 -7.68 19.55 1.44
C GLN A 490 -7.63 20.57 0.31
#